data_AF-A0A842P2A2-F1
#
_entry.id   AF-A0A842P2A2-F1
#
_cell.length_a   1.000
_cell.length_b   1.000
_cell.length_c   1.000
_cell.angle_alpha   90.00
_cell.angle_beta   90.00
_cell.angle_gamma   90.00
#
_symmetry.space_group_name_H-M   'P 1'
#
loop_
_entity.id
_entity.type
_entity.pdbx_description
1 polymer ?
#
loop_
_entity_poly.entity_id
_entity_poly.type
_entity_poly.pdbx_seq_one_letter_code
_entity_poly.pdbx_strand_id
1 'polypeptide(L)'
;MSEAKPPVTPVLHPLDAVNAALERGDVWCDEVRETMAYLGINNLWPRFYSISETVGMEVSMLIDAVGNCYIDWGTISRVGLNPPKGAIIPFQIWTHTHPRGDSYWSLTDRQTLAVASAARIIRKAIVLGRNQMKVSVWGEQPAAEPLADSGPLIHWSDEPTQHVEMGISPWTSEVNA
;
A
#
# COMPACT_ATOMS: atom_id res chain seq x y z
N MET A 1 -7.08 -14.10 14.50
CA MET A 1 -6.69 -13.51 13.21
C MET A 1 -7.98 -13.19 12.48
N SER A 2 -8.30 -11.92 12.22
CA SER A 2 -9.43 -11.60 11.36
C SER A 2 -9.16 -12.16 9.96
N GLU A 3 -10.13 -12.83 9.36
CA GLU A 3 -9.98 -13.35 7.99
C GLU A 3 -9.64 -12.21 7.02
N ALA A 4 -8.66 -12.46 6.14
CA ALA A 4 -8.33 -11.54 5.07
C ALA A 4 -9.57 -11.29 4.20
N LYS A 5 -9.85 -10.02 3.91
CA LYS A 5 -11.06 -9.63 3.18
C LYS A 5 -11.03 -10.14 1.74
N PRO A 6 -12.21 -10.41 1.13
CA PRO A 6 -12.30 -10.78 -0.28
C PRO A 6 -11.76 -9.66 -1.18
N PRO A 7 -11.41 -9.98 -2.44
CA PRO A 7 -11.00 -8.95 -3.39
C PRO A 7 -12.13 -7.97 -3.65
N VAL A 8 -11.78 -6.76 -4.04
CA VAL A 8 -12.71 -5.69 -4.39
C VAL A 8 -12.57 -5.35 -5.86
N THR A 9 -13.67 -4.88 -6.46
CA THR A 9 -13.65 -4.38 -7.83
C THR A 9 -13.16 -2.93 -7.81
N PRO A 10 -12.12 -2.55 -8.58
CA PRO A 10 -11.67 -1.17 -8.61
C PRO A 10 -12.74 -0.23 -9.21
N VAL A 11 -13.37 0.59 -8.37
CA VAL A 11 -14.40 1.56 -8.75
C VAL A 11 -14.15 2.88 -8.04
N LEU A 12 -14.11 3.98 -8.78
CA LEU A 12 -14.07 5.32 -8.18
C LEU A 12 -15.49 5.74 -7.79
N HIS A 13 -15.81 5.66 -6.49
CA HIS A 13 -17.09 6.10 -5.98
C HIS A 13 -17.21 7.63 -5.89
N PRO A 14 -18.44 8.17 -5.84
CA PRO A 14 -18.66 9.59 -5.59
C PRO A 14 -17.97 10.08 -4.31
N LEU A 15 -17.42 11.30 -4.36
CA LEU A 15 -16.64 11.88 -3.26
C LEU A 15 -17.45 12.00 -1.97
N ASP A 16 -18.73 12.38 -2.07
CA ASP A 16 -19.66 12.50 -0.96
C ASP A 16 -19.93 11.15 -0.28
N ALA A 17 -20.08 10.07 -1.06
CA ALA A 17 -20.25 8.73 -0.53
C ALA A 17 -19.01 8.25 0.26
N VAL A 18 -17.81 8.48 -0.29
CA VAL A 18 -16.55 8.17 0.38
C VAL A 18 -16.38 9.04 1.63
N ASN A 19 -16.63 10.34 1.55
CA ASN A 19 -16.52 11.25 2.70
C ASN A 19 -17.46 10.86 3.84
N ALA A 20 -18.73 10.57 3.52
CA ALA A 20 -19.68 10.09 4.50
C ALA A 20 -19.22 8.77 5.15
N ALA A 21 -18.40 7.96 4.46
CA ALA A 21 -17.81 6.73 4.99
C ALA A 21 -16.64 6.98 5.93
N LEU A 22 -15.77 7.90 5.56
CA LEU A 22 -14.65 8.30 6.40
C LEU A 22 -15.13 9.00 7.67
N GLU A 23 -16.14 9.86 7.59
CA GLU A 23 -16.73 10.58 8.73
C GLU A 23 -17.35 9.64 9.78
N ARG A 24 -17.98 8.54 9.32
CA ARG A 24 -18.51 7.49 10.21
C ARG A 24 -17.45 6.47 10.66
N GLY A 25 -16.20 6.61 10.22
CA GLY A 25 -15.09 5.72 10.54
C GLY A 25 -15.16 4.34 9.86
N ASP A 26 -15.98 4.19 8.81
CA ASP A 26 -16.22 2.92 8.14
C ASP A 26 -15.31 2.74 6.93
N VAL A 27 -14.04 2.44 7.19
CA VAL A 27 -13.04 2.19 6.14
C VAL A 27 -13.18 0.82 5.47
N TRP A 28 -14.06 -0.04 5.99
CA TRP A 28 -14.25 -1.41 5.53
C TRP A 28 -15.37 -1.56 4.51
N CYS A 29 -16.20 -0.54 4.32
CA CYS A 29 -17.23 -0.52 3.29
C CYS A 29 -16.64 -0.56 1.88
N ASP A 30 -17.47 -0.98 0.92
CA ASP A 30 -17.07 -1.14 -0.47
C ASP A 30 -16.71 0.22 -1.08
N GLU A 31 -17.39 1.30 -0.74
CA GLU A 31 -17.11 2.64 -1.28
C GLU A 31 -15.66 3.06 -1.04
N VAL A 32 -15.13 2.82 0.16
CA VAL A 32 -13.74 3.14 0.51
C VAL A 32 -12.79 2.14 -0.14
N ARG A 33 -13.02 0.83 0.01
CA ARG A 33 -12.08 -0.19 -0.46
C ARG A 33 -11.99 -0.24 -1.98
N GLU A 34 -13.11 -0.14 -2.69
CA GLU A 34 -13.14 -0.08 -4.16
C GLU A 34 -12.49 1.19 -4.70
N THR A 35 -12.72 2.34 -4.04
CA THR A 35 -12.05 3.61 -4.39
C THR A 35 -10.54 3.51 -4.21
N MET A 36 -10.08 2.95 -3.09
CA MET A 36 -8.66 2.73 -2.83
C MET A 36 -8.04 1.82 -3.90
N ALA A 37 -8.71 0.72 -4.25
CA ALA A 37 -8.26 -0.15 -5.32
C ALA A 37 -8.18 0.58 -6.67
N TYR A 38 -9.19 1.38 -7.03
CA TYR A 38 -9.19 2.21 -8.24
C TYR A 38 -8.00 3.18 -8.26
N LEU A 39 -7.76 3.90 -7.17
CA LEU A 39 -6.67 4.86 -7.09
C LEU A 39 -5.31 4.17 -7.27
N GLY A 40 -5.12 3.00 -6.65
CA GLY A 40 -3.88 2.25 -6.76
C GLY A 40 -3.60 1.72 -8.16
N ILE A 41 -4.59 1.08 -8.82
CA ILE A 41 -4.38 0.54 -10.18
C ILE A 41 -4.15 1.63 -11.23
N ASN A 42 -4.63 2.86 -10.96
CA ASN A 42 -4.45 4.02 -11.86
C ASN A 42 -3.23 4.88 -11.47
N ASN A 43 -2.36 4.42 -10.58
CA ASN A 43 -1.19 5.15 -10.10
C ASN A 43 -1.52 6.53 -9.47
N LEU A 44 -2.71 6.69 -8.91
CA LEU A 44 -3.15 7.90 -8.22
C LEU A 44 -2.71 7.86 -6.74
N TRP A 45 -1.43 7.57 -6.51
CA TRP A 45 -0.84 7.37 -5.17
C TRP A 45 -1.00 8.55 -4.20
N PRO A 46 -0.90 9.82 -4.63
CA PRO A 46 -1.23 10.97 -3.78
C PRO A 46 -2.62 10.89 -3.17
N ARG A 47 -3.62 10.55 -3.98
CA ARG A 47 -5.02 10.43 -3.55
C ARG A 47 -5.22 9.21 -2.65
N PHE A 48 -4.60 8.09 -3.00
CA PHE A 48 -4.60 6.88 -2.17
C PHE A 48 -4.05 7.17 -0.77
N TYR A 49 -2.86 7.79 -0.70
CA TYR A 49 -2.24 8.17 0.57
C TYR A 49 -3.12 9.13 1.37
N SER A 50 -3.76 10.10 0.72
CA SER A 50 -4.57 11.09 1.43
C SER A 50 -5.74 10.50 2.22
N ILE A 51 -6.36 9.42 1.72
CA ILE A 51 -7.43 8.73 2.47
C ILE A 51 -6.84 8.09 3.74
N SER A 52 -5.69 7.43 3.62
CA SER A 52 -4.98 6.85 4.77
C SER A 52 -4.56 7.92 5.79
N GLU A 53 -4.10 9.07 5.33
CA GLU A 53 -3.71 10.20 6.18
C GLU A 53 -4.92 10.79 6.93
N THR A 54 -6.03 11.01 6.23
CA THR A 54 -7.28 11.53 6.81
C THR A 54 -7.82 10.61 7.90
N VAL A 55 -7.81 9.30 7.68
CA VAL A 55 -8.24 8.31 8.67
C VAL A 55 -7.20 8.16 9.80
N GLY A 56 -5.91 8.39 9.50
CA GLY A 56 -4.81 8.14 10.43
C GLY A 56 -4.51 6.65 10.64
N MET A 57 -4.86 5.81 9.65
CA MET A 57 -4.63 4.36 9.67
C MET A 57 -3.74 3.94 8.51
N GLU A 58 -2.92 2.90 8.73
CA GLU A 58 -2.17 2.26 7.65
C GLU A 58 -3.15 1.47 6.78
N VAL A 59 -3.00 1.60 5.48
CA VAL A 59 -3.70 0.77 4.49
C VAL A 59 -2.67 -0.06 3.76
N SER A 60 -3.02 -1.30 3.42
CA SER A 60 -2.28 -2.07 2.45
C SER A 60 -3.15 -2.45 1.27
N MET A 61 -2.56 -2.36 0.10
CA MET A 61 -3.10 -2.88 -1.14
C MET A 61 -2.21 -4.01 -1.64
N LEU A 62 -2.83 -5.13 -2.02
CA LEU A 62 -2.16 -6.23 -2.70
C LEU A 62 -2.83 -6.44 -4.05
N ILE A 63 -2.01 -6.53 -5.11
CA ILE A 63 -2.46 -6.90 -6.46
C ILE A 63 -1.88 -8.28 -6.77
N ASP A 64 -2.75 -9.24 -7.01
CA ASP A 64 -2.34 -10.61 -7.34
C ASP A 64 -1.93 -10.78 -8.81
N ALA A 65 -1.48 -11.98 -9.18
CA ALA A 65 -0.96 -12.28 -10.51
C ALA A 65 -2.00 -12.06 -11.62
N VAL A 66 -3.31 -12.11 -11.32
CA VAL A 66 -4.39 -11.92 -12.31
C VAL A 66 -5.09 -10.57 -12.18
N GLY A 67 -4.59 -9.68 -11.30
CA GLY A 67 -5.08 -8.31 -11.15
C GLY A 67 -6.18 -8.14 -10.10
N ASN A 68 -6.49 -9.14 -9.28
CA ASN A 68 -7.40 -8.96 -8.16
C ASN A 68 -6.78 -8.02 -7.12
N CYS A 69 -7.60 -7.07 -6.63
CA CYS A 69 -7.17 -6.07 -5.69
C CYS A 69 -7.71 -6.39 -4.29
N TYR A 70 -6.83 -6.34 -3.30
CA TYR A 70 -7.17 -6.58 -1.90
C TYR A 70 -6.75 -5.38 -1.08
N ILE A 71 -7.71 -4.76 -0.39
CA ILE A 71 -7.49 -3.64 0.52
C ILE A 71 -7.70 -4.11 1.95
N ASP A 72 -6.67 -3.91 2.78
CA ASP A 72 -6.66 -4.20 4.20
C ASP A 72 -6.25 -2.94 5.00
N TRP A 73 -6.74 -2.83 6.23
CA TRP A 73 -6.49 -1.67 7.09
C TRP A 73 -5.93 -2.14 8.43
N GLY A 74 -4.97 -1.40 8.97
CA GLY A 74 -4.42 -1.68 10.29
C GLY A 74 -3.93 -0.45 11.03
N THR A 75 -3.58 -0.68 12.29
CA THR A 75 -2.87 0.30 13.11
C THR A 75 -1.39 0.32 12.73
N ILE A 76 -0.72 1.45 12.98
CA ILE A 76 0.70 1.68 12.67
C ILE A 76 1.59 0.46 12.99
N SER A 77 2.42 0.06 12.03
CA SER A 77 3.34 -1.07 12.06
C SER A 77 2.71 -2.45 12.18
N ARG A 78 1.42 -2.62 11.83
CA ARG A 78 0.73 -3.93 11.87
C ARG A 78 0.20 -4.42 10.53
N VAL A 79 0.35 -3.65 9.46
CA VAL A 79 -0.13 -4.09 8.15
C VAL A 79 0.96 -4.91 7.46
N GLY A 80 0.99 -6.20 7.80
CA GLY A 80 1.81 -7.18 7.09
C GLY A 80 1.19 -7.61 5.77
N LEU A 81 1.98 -8.33 4.96
CA LEU A 81 1.44 -9.08 3.83
C LEU A 81 0.45 -10.12 4.36
N ASN A 82 -0.85 -9.88 4.17
CA ASN A 82 -1.92 -10.77 4.58
C ASN A 82 -2.55 -11.40 3.33
N PRO A 83 -1.87 -12.38 2.68
CA PRO A 83 -2.30 -12.92 1.41
C PRO A 83 -3.67 -13.61 1.58
N PRO A 84 -4.72 -13.10 0.92
CA PRO A 84 -6.06 -13.61 1.09
C PRO A 84 -6.21 -14.99 0.46
N LYS A 85 -7.08 -15.81 1.06
CA LYS A 85 -7.38 -17.15 0.56
C LYS A 85 -7.87 -17.06 -0.89
N GLY A 86 -7.22 -17.79 -1.79
CA GLY A 86 -7.55 -17.84 -3.22
C GLY A 86 -6.83 -16.80 -4.09
N ALA A 87 -6.00 -15.92 -3.53
CA ALA A 87 -5.18 -15.01 -4.32
C ALA A 87 -4.07 -15.76 -5.09
N ILE A 88 -3.71 -15.25 -6.27
CA ILE A 88 -2.77 -15.92 -7.17
C ILE A 88 -1.38 -15.28 -7.08
N ILE A 89 -0.36 -16.07 -6.73
CA ILE A 89 1.04 -15.63 -6.66
C ILE A 89 1.77 -15.85 -8.00
N PRO A 90 2.87 -15.11 -8.29
CA PRO A 90 3.41 -14.01 -7.49
C PRO A 90 2.54 -12.75 -7.57
N PHE A 91 2.37 -12.07 -6.43
CA PHE A 91 1.74 -10.76 -6.35
C PHE A 91 2.53 -9.75 -7.19
N GLN A 92 1.80 -8.98 -8.00
CA GLN A 92 2.38 -7.95 -8.85
C GLN A 92 2.92 -6.81 -8.00
N ILE A 93 2.11 -6.32 -7.05
CA ILE A 93 2.42 -5.16 -6.22
C ILE A 93 1.88 -5.37 -4.81
N TRP A 94 2.71 -5.07 -3.81
CA TRP A 94 2.29 -4.82 -2.44
C TRP A 94 2.55 -3.34 -2.11
N THR A 95 1.50 -2.60 -1.76
CA THR A 95 1.59 -1.20 -1.35
C THR A 95 1.15 -1.08 0.10
N HIS A 96 1.81 -0.23 0.88
CA HIS A 96 1.29 0.24 2.16
C HIS A 96 1.59 1.71 2.42
N THR A 97 0.95 2.27 3.44
CA THR A 97 1.13 3.68 3.84
C THR A 97 1.72 3.79 5.23
N HIS A 98 2.46 4.88 5.46
CA HIS A 98 2.82 5.39 6.78
C HIS A 98 2.06 6.70 7.02
N PRO A 99 0.85 6.66 7.60
CA PRO A 99 0.07 7.87 7.82
C PRO A 99 0.86 8.82 8.72
N ARG A 100 1.04 10.07 8.28
CA ARG A 100 1.80 11.13 9.00
C ARG A 100 3.29 10.87 9.17
N GLY A 101 3.85 9.87 8.49
CA GLY A 101 5.28 9.55 8.47
C GLY A 101 5.89 9.68 7.08
N ASP A 102 7.22 9.66 7.00
CA ASP A 102 7.94 9.67 5.72
C ASP A 102 7.89 8.29 5.05
N SER A 103 8.20 8.23 3.76
CA SER A 103 8.30 6.96 3.02
C SER A 103 9.66 6.31 3.24
N TYR A 104 9.70 5.25 4.06
CA TYR A 104 10.91 4.47 4.32
C TYR A 104 10.55 2.99 4.51
N TRP A 105 11.53 2.10 4.37
CA TRP A 105 11.36 0.68 4.71
C TRP A 105 11.59 0.47 6.21
N SER A 106 10.52 0.31 6.97
CA SER A 106 10.58 0.01 8.40
C SER A 106 11.16 -1.39 8.64
N LEU A 107 11.48 -1.71 9.91
CA LEU A 107 11.91 -3.06 10.27
C LEU A 107 10.86 -4.10 9.90
N THR A 108 9.57 -3.80 10.13
CA THR A 108 8.44 -4.68 9.78
C THR A 108 8.35 -4.90 8.28
N ASP A 109 8.57 -3.86 7.48
CA ASP A 109 8.52 -3.96 6.02
C ASP A 109 9.67 -4.81 5.51
N ARG A 110 10.88 -4.58 6.01
CA ARG A 110 12.08 -5.35 5.65
C ARG A 110 11.94 -6.81 6.03
N GLN A 111 11.35 -7.11 7.18
CA GLN A 111 11.03 -8.49 7.57
C GLN A 111 10.00 -9.13 6.62
N THR A 112 8.95 -8.39 6.25
CA THR A 112 7.93 -8.85 5.30
C THR A 112 8.53 -9.13 3.92
N LEU A 113 9.36 -8.23 3.40
CA LEU A 113 10.06 -8.40 2.11
C LEU A 113 11.07 -9.55 2.14
N ALA A 114 11.74 -9.77 3.28
CA ALA A 114 12.65 -10.89 3.43
C ALA A 114 11.92 -12.24 3.37
N VAL A 115 10.78 -12.37 4.06
CA VAL A 115 9.91 -13.56 3.99
C VAL A 115 9.34 -13.73 2.58
N ALA A 116 8.86 -12.65 1.97
CA ALA A 116 8.30 -12.67 0.63
C ALA A 116 9.35 -13.08 -0.44
N SER A 117 10.62 -12.67 -0.26
CA SER A 117 11.75 -13.05 -1.11
C SER A 117 12.02 -14.55 -1.07
N ALA A 118 12.04 -15.14 0.13
CA ALA A 118 12.28 -16.57 0.31
C ALA A 118 11.22 -17.43 -0.40
N ALA A 119 9.96 -16.97 -0.40
CA ALA A 119 8.85 -17.65 -1.07
C ALA A 119 8.64 -17.19 -2.53
N ARG A 120 9.35 -16.15 -2.98
CA ARG A 120 9.24 -15.53 -4.32
C ARG A 120 7.81 -15.08 -4.65
N ILE A 121 7.11 -14.50 -3.67
CA ILE A 121 5.67 -14.22 -3.77
C ILE A 121 5.31 -12.78 -4.12
N ILE A 122 6.23 -11.81 -4.11
CA ILE A 122 5.95 -10.41 -4.48
C ILE A 122 7.01 -9.92 -5.49
N ARG A 123 6.58 -9.17 -6.50
CA ARG A 123 7.47 -8.58 -7.52
C ARG A 123 7.87 -7.14 -7.23
N LYS A 124 6.96 -6.33 -6.67
CA LYS A 124 7.17 -4.91 -6.39
C LYS A 124 6.55 -4.54 -5.06
N ALA A 125 7.23 -3.70 -4.30
CA ALA A 125 6.72 -3.10 -3.08
C ALA A 125 6.75 -1.57 -3.18
N ILE A 126 5.74 -0.91 -2.60
CA ILE A 126 5.62 0.55 -2.55
C ILE A 126 5.25 0.98 -1.12
N VAL A 127 6.00 1.94 -0.57
CA VAL A 127 5.62 2.65 0.67
C VAL A 127 5.26 4.08 0.32
N LEU A 128 4.13 4.55 0.84
CA LEU A 128 3.68 5.94 0.71
C LEU A 128 3.68 6.63 2.08
N GLY A 129 4.07 7.89 2.12
CA GLY A 129 4.20 8.66 3.36
C GLY A 129 4.58 10.11 3.07
N ARG A 130 3.88 11.07 3.66
CA ARG A 130 4.11 12.54 3.52
C ARG A 130 4.58 12.97 2.14
N ASN A 131 3.75 12.73 1.12
CA ASN A 131 4.00 13.17 -0.26
C ASN A 131 5.27 12.56 -0.87
N GLN A 132 5.70 11.43 -0.32
CA GLN A 132 6.80 10.65 -0.83
C GLN A 132 6.29 9.27 -1.23
N MET A 133 7.07 8.63 -2.09
CA MET A 133 6.92 7.26 -2.50
C MET A 133 8.30 6.61 -2.48
N LYS A 134 8.41 5.48 -1.79
CA LYS A 134 9.59 4.62 -1.85
C LYS A 134 9.22 3.31 -2.52
N VAL A 135 10.05 2.88 -3.47
CA VAL A 135 9.80 1.70 -4.29
C VAL A 135 10.92 0.69 -4.09
N SER A 136 10.56 -0.58 -4.17
CA SER A 136 11.52 -1.67 -4.22
C SER A 136 11.01 -2.73 -5.18
N VAL A 137 11.89 -3.24 -6.03
CA VAL A 137 11.59 -4.27 -7.03
C VAL A 137 12.41 -5.50 -6.71
N TRP A 138 11.75 -6.65 -6.70
CA TRP A 138 12.40 -7.94 -6.50
C TRP A 138 12.94 -8.50 -7.83
N GLY A 139 14.17 -8.99 -7.80
CA GLY A 139 14.83 -9.67 -8.92
C GLY A 139 15.43 -11.03 -8.52
N GLU A 140 15.54 -11.94 -9.49
CA GLU A 140 16.19 -13.23 -9.27
C GLU A 140 17.69 -13.09 -8.98
N GLN A 141 18.31 -12.05 -9.53
CA GLN A 141 19.68 -11.68 -9.24
C GLN A 141 19.73 -10.64 -8.11
N PRO A 142 20.83 -10.57 -7.35
CA PRO A 142 21.04 -9.47 -6.41
C PRO A 142 20.93 -8.11 -7.13
N ALA A 143 20.24 -7.17 -6.49
CA ALA A 143 20.15 -5.79 -6.96
C ALA A 143 21.52 -5.11 -6.86
N ALA A 144 21.79 -4.16 -7.76
CA ALA A 144 23.04 -3.38 -7.73
C ALA A 144 23.13 -2.53 -6.45
N GLU A 145 22.00 -1.93 -6.05
CA GLU A 145 21.83 -1.22 -4.79
C GLU A 145 20.72 -1.92 -4.00
N PRO A 146 21.06 -2.91 -3.16
CA PRO A 146 20.07 -3.72 -2.48
C PRO A 146 19.57 -3.09 -1.19
N LEU A 147 18.38 -3.50 -0.74
CA LEU A 147 17.85 -3.15 0.58
C LEU A 147 18.73 -3.65 1.73
N ALA A 148 19.62 -4.63 1.53
CA ALA A 148 20.64 -5.01 2.50
C ALA A 148 21.81 -5.69 1.80
N ASP A 149 22.99 -5.64 2.42
CA ASP A 149 24.22 -6.24 1.86
C ASP A 149 24.24 -7.78 1.94
N SER A 150 23.28 -8.40 2.65
CA SER A 150 23.22 -9.86 2.81
C SER A 150 21.79 -10.37 3.07
N GLY A 151 21.62 -11.68 2.94
CA GLY A 151 20.34 -12.35 3.18
C GLY A 151 19.30 -12.14 2.08
N PRO A 152 18.01 -12.42 2.34
CA PRO A 152 16.97 -12.38 1.30
C PRO A 152 16.70 -11.00 0.69
N LEU A 153 17.14 -9.93 1.36
CA LEU A 153 16.95 -8.54 0.93
C LEU A 153 17.94 -8.09 -0.15
N ILE A 154 18.99 -8.88 -0.45
CA ILE A 154 19.89 -8.59 -1.57
C ILE A 154 19.16 -8.56 -2.92
N HIS A 155 18.00 -9.22 -3.01
CA HIS A 155 17.20 -9.34 -4.22
C HIS A 155 16.24 -8.17 -4.45
N TRP A 156 16.17 -7.23 -3.51
CA TRP A 156 15.25 -6.09 -3.55
C TRP A 156 16.04 -4.80 -3.78
N SER A 157 15.67 -4.00 -4.77
CA SER A 157 16.28 -2.69 -4.99
C SER A 157 15.96 -1.69 -3.88
N ASP A 158 16.91 -0.83 -3.50
CA ASP A 158 16.66 0.32 -2.63
C ASP A 158 16.51 1.60 -3.45
N GLU A 159 15.39 1.75 -4.14
CA GLU A 159 15.21 2.92 -5.02
C GLU A 159 15.17 4.22 -4.20
N PRO A 160 15.69 5.33 -4.76
CA PRO A 160 15.60 6.64 -4.14
C PRO A 160 14.16 7.02 -3.81
N THR A 161 13.95 7.66 -2.66
CA THR A 161 12.64 8.20 -2.31
C THR A 161 12.25 9.31 -3.28
N GLN A 162 11.09 9.17 -3.90
CA GLN A 162 10.54 10.13 -4.86
C GLN A 162 9.53 11.04 -4.16
N HIS A 163 9.58 12.33 -4.44
CA HIS A 163 8.48 13.22 -4.09
C HIS A 163 7.37 13.08 -5.11
N VAL A 164 6.16 12.78 -4.63
CA VAL A 164 4.97 12.70 -5.46
C VAL A 164 4.19 13.99 -5.27
N GLU A 165 3.97 14.72 -6.36
CA GLU A 165 3.16 15.93 -6.32
C GLU A 165 1.75 15.58 -5.82
N MET A 166 1.43 16.10 -4.63
CA MET A 166 0.06 16.11 -4.16
C MET A 166 -0.66 17.19 -4.95
N GLY A 167 -1.43 16.79 -5.96
CA GLY A 167 -2.57 17.62 -6.36
C GLY A 167 -3.47 17.87 -5.14
N ILE A 168 -4.39 18.84 -5.21
CA ILE A 168 -5.36 19.08 -4.16
C ILE A 168 -6.09 17.77 -3.88
N SER A 169 -5.84 17.16 -2.72
CA SER A 169 -6.60 15.99 -2.32
C SER A 169 -7.98 16.47 -1.89
N PRO A 170 -9.05 15.87 -2.40
CA PRO A 170 -10.39 16.21 -1.95
C PRO A 170 -10.67 15.71 -0.52
N TRP A 171 -9.75 14.93 0.08
CA TRP A 171 -9.86 14.35 1.42
C TRP A 171 -8.93 14.97 2.45
N THR A 172 -7.90 15.72 2.02
CA THR A 172 -7.16 16.59 2.93
C THR A 172 -7.98 17.86 3.13
N SER A 173 -8.79 17.90 4.19
CA SER A 173 -9.29 19.17 4.70
C SER A 173 -8.10 20.09 4.92
N GLU A 174 -8.13 21.31 4.39
CA GLU A 174 -7.22 22.36 4.84
C GLU A 174 -7.43 22.50 6.35
N VAL A 175 -6.54 21.92 7.15
CA VAL A 175 -6.48 22.20 8.59
C VAL A 175 -5.79 23.55 8.71
N ASN A 176 -6.52 24.61 8.37
CA ASN A 176 -6.21 25.97 8.75
C ASN A 176 -7.39 26.49 9.59
N ALA A 177 -7.27 26.30 10.90
CA ALA A 177 -7.95 27.09 11.91
C ALA A 177 -6.94 27.43 13.01
#